data_AF-A0A6G1ANA2-F1
#
_entry.id   AF-A0A6G1ANA2-F1
#
_cell.length_a   1.000
_cell.length_b   1.000
_cell.length_c   1.000
_cell.angle_alpha   90.00
_cell.angle_beta   90.00
_cell.angle_gamma   90.00
#
_symmetry.space_group_name_H-M   'P 1'
#
loop_
_entity.id
_entity.type
_entity.pdbx_description
1 polymer ?
#
loop_
_entity_poly.entity_id
_entity_poly.type
_entity_poly.pdbx_seq_one_letter_code
_entity_poly.pdbx_strand_id
1 'polypeptide(L)'
;ATLPLLMDSVIQALAELEQKVPATKARHTTSAWQLLAQESGPHDLLHHFLLEGRSLKVTKLDAHQLSPELRGLTKDVAQHGIRGMQEYGVVLAPDGSTVAVEPLLAGLEAGLQGRRIVNLPLDSTASPLDAGATFPDTEAMVPDVRATSPGFRDALPDVISADVGAMSSDVRAAELDVKPTSPGVRPSSPDVPVISPDVQASSPGTRAKSPTTVDSLLVVTLARDLGLAFLQDPQTSSHSGLGTEGCWDQLSAPRTFTLLDSKASPVTMAFLNGALDGALLGEYLSRTPEPRPPLSHLLSQYYGAGVAGDPGLRSNFRRQNGAALTSASTLTQQVWGALILLQRLEPTHPQLRGMGQEQLAQVAANATKEFTEVFLGCPAIHPRCRWGAAPYRGHPTPLQLPLGFLYVHHTYVPAPPCTDFARCAANMRSMQRFHQDTRGWDDIGYSFVVGSDGYVYEGRGWHWVGAHTRGHNSRGFGVAFVGNYTAELPAKAALHIVQDVLPGCAVRAGLLRPDYQLLGHRQLVHTDCPGDALFNLLRTWPRFAAVSSRPHTPLACGPAFRTSPELNPDPQPQ
;
A
#
# COMPACT_ATOMS: atom_id res chain seq x y z
N ALA A 1 -18.63 -23.19 15.42
CA ALA A 1 -17.18 -23.27 15.14
C ALA A 1 -16.64 -21.86 14.98
N THR A 2 -15.35 -21.59 15.19
CA THR A 2 -14.80 -20.24 14.95
C THR A 2 -14.96 -19.84 13.48
N LEU A 3 -15.16 -18.56 13.20
CA LEU A 3 -15.23 -18.04 11.83
C LEU A 3 -13.83 -17.98 11.18
N PRO A 4 -13.73 -18.11 9.85
CA PRO A 4 -12.49 -17.79 9.13
C PRO A 4 -12.04 -16.36 9.39
N LEU A 5 -10.73 -16.13 9.42
CA LEU A 5 -10.12 -14.81 9.63
C LEU A 5 -10.15 -13.98 8.34
N LEU A 6 -11.35 -13.54 7.97
CA LEU A 6 -11.66 -12.74 6.78
C LEU A 6 -12.11 -11.34 7.17
N MET A 7 -11.69 -10.32 6.40
CA MET A 7 -12.13 -8.93 6.60
C MET A 7 -13.66 -8.80 6.46
N ASP A 8 -14.29 -9.58 5.57
CA ASP A 8 -15.76 -9.60 5.42
C ASP A 8 -16.47 -10.02 6.73
N SER A 9 -15.85 -10.88 7.54
CA SER A 9 -16.40 -11.28 8.84
C SER A 9 -16.20 -10.20 9.91
N VAL A 10 -15.15 -9.39 9.82
CA VAL A 10 -14.98 -8.18 10.67
C VAL A 10 -16.03 -7.13 10.29
N ILE A 11 -16.26 -6.92 8.99
CA ILE A 11 -17.32 -6.06 8.44
C ILE A 11 -18.70 -6.51 8.93
N GLN A 12 -18.98 -7.82 8.92
CA GLN A 12 -20.23 -8.38 9.44
C GLN A 12 -20.40 -8.16 10.94
N ALA A 13 -19.34 -8.34 11.74
CA ALA A 13 -19.38 -8.09 13.18
C ALA A 13 -19.61 -6.60 13.50
N LEU A 14 -19.00 -5.68 12.73
CA LEU A 14 -19.27 -4.25 12.83
C LEU A 14 -20.73 -3.94 12.46
N ALA A 15 -21.25 -4.51 11.38
CA ALA A 15 -22.65 -4.32 10.97
C ALA A 15 -23.66 -4.82 12.03
N GLU A 16 -23.38 -5.95 12.70
CA GLU A 16 -24.21 -6.42 13.83
C GLU A 16 -24.16 -5.44 15.02
N LEU A 17 -23.00 -4.85 15.34
CA LEU A 17 -22.88 -3.84 16.40
C LEU A 17 -23.62 -2.55 16.04
N GLU A 18 -23.49 -2.08 14.80
CA GLU A 18 -24.14 -0.84 14.31
C GLU A 18 -25.67 -0.93 14.26
N GLN A 19 -26.24 -2.13 14.14
CA GLN A 19 -27.68 -2.37 14.28
C GLN A 19 -28.16 -2.38 15.73
N LYS A 20 -27.27 -2.63 16.70
CA LYS A 20 -27.60 -2.85 18.12
C LYS A 20 -27.23 -1.65 19.01
N VAL A 21 -26.28 -0.83 18.58
CA VAL A 21 -25.97 0.48 19.17
C VAL A 21 -26.96 1.53 18.62
N PRO A 22 -27.64 2.33 19.48
CA PRO A 22 -28.52 3.40 19.02
C PRO A 22 -27.79 4.41 18.12
N ALA A 23 -28.42 4.88 17.04
CA ALA A 23 -27.77 5.72 16.03
C ALA A 23 -27.10 7.00 16.59
N THR A 24 -27.63 7.57 17.68
CA THR A 24 -27.04 8.71 18.41
C THR A 24 -25.72 8.40 19.13
N LYS A 25 -25.29 7.13 19.13
CA LYS A 25 -24.05 6.60 19.73
C LYS A 25 -23.10 5.95 18.71
N ALA A 26 -23.32 6.10 17.40
CA ALA A 26 -22.47 5.49 16.36
C ALA A 26 -20.97 5.89 16.45
N ARG A 27 -20.66 7.05 17.06
CA ARG A 27 -19.29 7.46 17.43
C ARG A 27 -18.61 6.56 18.48
N HIS A 28 -19.26 5.48 18.93
CA HIS A 28 -18.75 4.53 19.90
C HIS A 28 -18.63 3.11 19.35
N THR A 29 -18.84 2.86 18.04
CA THR A 29 -18.77 1.48 17.49
C THR A 29 -17.36 0.87 17.63
N THR A 30 -16.31 1.62 17.32
CA THR A 30 -14.90 1.20 17.56
C THR A 30 -14.59 1.08 19.05
N SER A 31 -14.97 2.07 19.86
CA SER A 31 -14.77 2.02 21.31
C SER A 31 -15.53 0.85 21.96
N ALA A 32 -16.69 0.48 21.43
CA ALA A 32 -17.45 -0.70 21.84
C ALA A 32 -16.76 -2.00 21.43
N TRP A 33 -16.15 -2.08 20.24
CA TRP A 33 -15.31 -3.22 19.85
C TRP A 33 -14.14 -3.41 20.81
N GLN A 34 -13.43 -2.33 21.15
CA GLN A 34 -12.35 -2.36 22.14
C GLN A 34 -12.88 -2.77 23.53
N LEU A 35 -14.01 -2.22 23.99
CA LEU A 35 -14.68 -2.61 25.25
C LEU A 35 -15.10 -4.09 25.28
N LEU A 36 -15.39 -4.70 24.13
CA LEU A 36 -15.67 -6.14 24.00
C LEU A 36 -14.38 -6.99 24.02
N ALA A 37 -13.23 -6.39 23.74
CA ALA A 37 -11.91 -7.03 23.84
C ALA A 37 -11.27 -6.93 25.25
N GLN A 38 -11.76 -6.03 26.12
CA GLN A 38 -11.15 -5.64 27.41
C GLN A 38 -10.99 -6.73 28.49
N GLU A 39 -11.25 -8.00 28.20
CA GLU A 39 -10.76 -9.12 29.03
C GLU A 39 -9.25 -9.39 28.85
N SER A 40 -8.54 -8.58 28.05
CA SER A 40 -7.23 -8.92 27.49
C SER A 40 -6.18 -7.81 27.72
N GLY A 41 -5.41 -7.93 28.81
CA GLY A 41 -4.20 -7.12 29.03
C GLY A 41 -4.40 -5.66 29.50
N PRO A 42 -3.31 -4.96 29.87
CA PRO A 42 -3.34 -3.54 30.24
C PRO A 42 -3.46 -2.63 29.01
N HIS A 43 -4.08 -1.46 29.17
CA HIS A 43 -4.15 -0.45 28.12
C HIS A 43 -2.76 0.15 27.82
N ASP A 44 -2.48 0.41 26.54
CA ASP A 44 -1.39 1.31 26.15
C ASP A 44 -1.69 2.72 26.69
N LEU A 45 -0.83 3.21 27.59
CA LEU A 45 -1.02 4.50 28.25
C LEU A 45 -1.04 5.66 27.25
N LEU A 46 -0.38 5.49 26.10
CA LEU A 46 -0.33 6.49 25.04
C LEU A 46 -1.64 6.54 24.22
N HIS A 47 -2.22 5.40 23.84
CA HIS A 47 -3.59 5.35 23.28
C HIS A 47 -4.61 5.94 24.27
N HIS A 48 -4.58 5.52 25.53
CA HIS A 48 -5.49 6.00 26.57
C HIS A 48 -5.41 7.53 26.72
N PHE A 49 -4.20 8.08 26.83
CA PHE A 49 -3.97 9.52 26.93
C PHE A 49 -4.49 10.30 25.71
N LEU A 50 -4.27 9.80 24.49
CA LEU A 50 -4.68 10.49 23.27
C LEU A 50 -6.17 10.38 22.98
N LEU A 51 -6.81 9.23 23.25
CA LEU A 51 -8.18 8.92 22.83
C LEU A 51 -9.18 8.94 23.99
N GLU A 52 -8.88 8.33 25.14
CA GLU A 52 -9.84 8.17 26.25
C GLU A 52 -9.98 9.41 27.15
N GLY A 53 -9.09 10.40 27.03
CA GLY A 53 -9.08 11.65 27.82
C GLY A 53 -10.33 12.56 27.75
N ARG A 54 -11.41 12.13 27.09
CA ARG A 54 -12.77 12.64 27.33
C ARG A 54 -13.59 11.49 27.90
N SER A 55 -14.08 11.64 29.14
CA SER A 55 -14.90 10.63 29.82
C SER A 55 -16.15 10.26 29.02
N LEU A 56 -16.02 9.23 28.19
CA LEU A 56 -17.12 8.63 27.46
C LEU A 56 -17.91 7.80 28.47
N LYS A 57 -19.12 8.23 28.82
CA LYS A 57 -20.13 7.39 29.48
C LYS A 57 -20.65 6.34 28.49
N VAL A 58 -19.76 5.45 28.02
CA VAL A 58 -20.15 4.28 27.25
C VAL A 58 -20.91 3.38 28.20
N THR A 59 -22.23 3.30 27.99
CA THR A 59 -23.07 2.27 28.59
C THR A 59 -22.48 0.92 28.18
N LYS A 60 -21.79 0.26 29.12
CA LYS A 60 -21.04 -0.99 28.91
C LYS A 60 -21.86 -1.93 28.04
N LEU A 61 -21.44 -2.09 26.78
CA LEU A 61 -22.21 -2.86 25.81
C LEU A 61 -22.17 -4.31 26.24
N ASP A 62 -23.35 -4.92 26.42
CA ASP A 62 -23.40 -6.29 26.89
C ASP A 62 -22.89 -7.21 25.76
N ALA A 63 -21.79 -7.92 26.03
CA ALA A 63 -21.19 -8.85 25.08
C ALA A 63 -22.20 -9.91 24.60
N HIS A 64 -23.23 -10.20 25.39
CA HIS A 64 -24.34 -11.07 25.00
C HIS A 64 -25.13 -10.62 23.77
N GLN A 65 -24.94 -9.38 23.28
CA GLN A 65 -25.58 -8.87 22.05
C GLN A 65 -24.98 -9.40 20.74
N LEU A 66 -23.70 -9.79 20.69
CA LEU A 66 -23.10 -10.41 19.50
C LEU A 66 -23.41 -11.91 19.42
N SER A 67 -23.61 -12.42 18.21
CA SER A 67 -23.61 -13.86 17.95
C SER A 67 -22.33 -14.53 18.49
N PRO A 68 -22.39 -15.77 19.03
CA PRO A 68 -21.22 -16.44 19.62
C PRO A 68 -20.03 -16.50 18.65
N GLU A 69 -20.31 -16.74 17.38
CA GLU A 69 -19.35 -16.81 16.27
C GLU A 69 -18.61 -15.48 16.05
N LEU A 70 -19.32 -14.36 15.94
CA LEU A 70 -18.71 -13.05 15.72
C LEU A 70 -18.03 -12.51 16.99
N ARG A 71 -18.53 -12.85 18.18
CA ARG A 71 -17.84 -12.54 19.44
C ARG A 71 -16.50 -13.27 19.57
N GLY A 72 -16.45 -14.54 19.14
CA GLY A 72 -15.20 -15.28 19.00
C GLY A 72 -14.23 -14.56 18.08
N LEU A 73 -14.68 -14.20 16.87
CA LEU A 73 -13.87 -13.42 15.92
C LEU A 73 -13.39 -12.10 16.52
N THR A 74 -14.26 -11.31 17.17
CA THR A 74 -13.91 -10.05 17.83
C THR A 74 -12.77 -10.24 18.82
N LYS A 75 -12.74 -11.34 19.58
CA LYS A 75 -11.66 -11.67 20.51
C LYS A 75 -10.40 -12.16 19.79
N ASP A 76 -10.54 -12.99 18.75
CA ASP A 76 -9.43 -13.53 17.96
C ASP A 76 -8.67 -12.44 17.16
N VAL A 77 -9.35 -11.35 16.77
CA VAL A 77 -8.76 -10.22 16.03
C VAL A 77 -8.57 -8.94 16.87
N ALA A 78 -8.90 -8.97 18.16
CA ALA A 78 -8.89 -7.81 19.05
C ALA A 78 -7.50 -7.16 19.21
N GLN A 79 -6.48 -8.00 19.32
CA GLN A 79 -5.10 -7.61 19.62
C GLN A 79 -4.17 -8.20 18.59
N HIS A 80 -3.25 -7.37 18.11
CA HIS A 80 -2.16 -7.76 17.23
C HIS A 80 -1.00 -8.37 18.02
N GLY A 81 -0.17 -9.14 17.34
CA GLY A 81 1.15 -9.51 17.85
C GLY A 81 1.70 -10.78 17.23
N ILE A 82 2.88 -11.17 17.70
CA ILE A 82 3.66 -12.29 17.17
C ILE A 82 4.01 -13.25 18.32
N ARG A 83 3.82 -14.55 18.10
CA ARG A 83 4.26 -15.63 19.00
C ARG A 83 5.00 -16.70 18.20
N GLY A 84 6.33 -16.72 18.34
CA GLY A 84 7.18 -17.54 17.47
C GLY A 84 7.13 -17.00 16.04
N MET A 85 6.73 -17.82 15.07
CA MET A 85 6.49 -17.39 13.68
C MET A 85 4.99 -17.13 13.38
N GLN A 86 4.09 -17.32 14.35
CA GLN A 86 2.66 -17.06 14.16
C GLN A 86 2.32 -15.61 14.49
N GLU A 87 1.57 -14.98 13.61
CA GLU A 87 1.02 -13.63 13.81
C GLU A 87 -0.50 -13.74 14.02
N TYR A 88 -1.00 -13.00 15.02
CA TYR A 88 -2.42 -12.96 15.41
C TYR A 88 -2.95 -11.52 15.38
N GLY A 89 -4.26 -11.32 15.53
CA GLY A 89 -4.90 -10.02 15.31
C GLY A 89 -5.09 -9.64 13.85
N VAL A 90 -4.88 -10.58 12.92
CA VAL A 90 -4.84 -10.35 11.47
C VAL A 90 -5.92 -11.09 10.71
N VAL A 91 -6.34 -10.53 9.57
CA VAL A 91 -7.33 -11.13 8.65
C VAL A 91 -6.89 -11.02 7.18
N LEU A 92 -7.36 -11.95 6.35
CA LEU A 92 -7.25 -11.88 4.89
C LEU A 92 -8.33 -10.95 4.32
N ALA A 93 -7.94 -9.99 3.50
CA ALA A 93 -8.87 -9.06 2.84
C ALA A 93 -9.18 -9.49 1.38
N PRO A 94 -10.34 -9.07 0.81
CA PRO A 94 -10.73 -9.34 -0.58
C PRO A 94 -9.69 -8.97 -1.66
N ASP A 95 -8.84 -7.98 -1.40
CA ASP A 95 -7.73 -7.57 -2.27
C ASP A 95 -6.49 -8.49 -2.19
N GLY A 96 -6.55 -9.57 -1.40
CA GLY A 96 -5.46 -10.51 -1.20
C GLY A 96 -4.38 -10.04 -0.23
N SER A 97 -4.52 -8.85 0.38
CA SER A 97 -3.64 -8.41 1.46
C SER A 97 -3.95 -9.15 2.78
N THR A 98 -3.05 -9.05 3.75
CA THR A 98 -3.35 -9.37 5.15
C THR A 98 -3.21 -8.12 5.98
N VAL A 99 -4.13 -7.93 6.92
CA VAL A 99 -4.38 -6.66 7.61
C VAL A 99 -4.53 -6.93 9.10
N ALA A 100 -3.76 -6.23 9.93
CA ALA A 100 -3.95 -6.22 11.39
C ALA A 100 -5.16 -5.34 11.75
N VAL A 101 -6.09 -5.89 12.54
CA VAL A 101 -7.38 -5.24 12.83
C VAL A 101 -7.25 -4.19 13.93
N GLU A 102 -6.38 -4.40 14.92
CA GLU A 102 -6.14 -3.42 16.01
C GLU A 102 -5.73 -2.02 15.51
N PRO A 103 -4.63 -1.83 14.74
CA PRO A 103 -4.23 -0.50 14.28
C PRO A 103 -5.20 0.12 13.25
N LEU A 104 -5.96 -0.72 12.52
CA LEU A 104 -7.06 -0.27 11.67
C LEU A 104 -8.18 0.38 12.49
N LEU A 105 -8.63 -0.29 13.56
CA LEU A 105 -9.69 0.22 14.44
C LEU A 105 -9.24 1.45 15.25
N ALA A 106 -7.97 1.52 15.67
CA ALA A 106 -7.40 2.68 16.35
C ALA A 106 -7.42 3.95 15.46
N GLY A 107 -7.07 3.81 14.18
CA GLY A 107 -7.14 4.92 13.22
C GLY A 107 -8.57 5.38 12.93
N LEU A 108 -9.51 4.44 12.77
CA LEU A 108 -10.94 4.74 12.62
C LEU A 108 -11.48 5.50 13.84
N GLU A 109 -11.11 5.12 15.06
CA GLU A 109 -11.50 5.84 16.27
C GLU A 109 -10.92 7.26 16.32
N ALA A 110 -9.61 7.44 16.09
CA ALA A 110 -8.97 8.75 16.09
C ALA A 110 -9.61 9.71 15.05
N GLY A 111 -10.05 9.16 13.91
CA GLY A 111 -10.85 9.87 12.91
C GLY A 111 -12.25 10.28 13.41
N LEU A 112 -13.01 9.33 13.97
CA LEU A 112 -14.33 9.60 14.53
C LEU A 112 -14.30 10.64 15.66
N GLN A 113 -13.26 10.60 16.50
CA GLN A 113 -13.01 11.56 17.57
C GLN A 113 -12.52 12.94 17.08
N GLY A 114 -12.19 13.08 15.79
CA GLY A 114 -11.90 14.38 15.16
C GLY A 114 -10.44 14.85 15.30
N ARG A 115 -9.46 13.93 15.29
CA ARG A 115 -8.01 14.21 15.14
C ARG A 115 -7.48 15.33 16.04
N ARG A 116 -7.20 14.99 17.30
CA ARG A 116 -6.60 15.90 18.29
C ARG A 116 -5.13 16.19 17.96
N ILE A 117 -4.74 17.46 18.07
CA ILE A 117 -3.34 17.90 18.13
C ILE A 117 -2.99 18.16 19.61
N VAL A 118 -1.86 17.63 20.08
CA VAL A 118 -1.38 17.76 21.45
C VAL A 118 -0.06 18.52 21.47
N ASN A 119 0.10 19.49 22.35
CA ASN A 119 1.30 20.31 22.45
C ASN A 119 2.44 19.59 23.22
N LEU A 120 3.68 19.91 22.85
CA LEU A 120 4.90 19.57 23.57
C LEU A 120 5.66 20.90 23.82
N PRO A 121 5.85 21.36 25.06
CA PRO A 121 5.59 20.67 26.34
C PRO A 121 4.11 20.39 26.63
N LEU A 122 3.89 19.38 27.46
CA LEU A 122 2.71 19.35 28.34
C LEU A 122 3.09 20.24 29.53
N ASP A 123 2.25 21.22 29.87
CA ASP A 123 2.59 22.20 30.90
C ASP A 123 2.79 21.54 32.27
N SER A 124 3.82 21.99 33.00
CA SER A 124 4.31 21.34 34.23
C SER A 124 3.44 21.62 35.47
N THR A 125 2.13 21.79 35.27
CA THR A 125 1.13 22.14 36.30
C THR A 125 -0.04 21.15 36.31
N ALA A 126 0.27 19.86 36.20
CA ALA A 126 -0.61 18.78 36.63
C ALA A 126 -0.02 18.17 37.92
N SER A 127 -0.55 18.59 39.07
CA SER A 127 -0.27 17.92 40.34
C SER A 127 -0.72 16.45 40.29
N PRO A 128 -0.16 15.56 41.12
CA PRO A 128 -0.67 14.19 41.26
C PRO A 128 -2.17 14.17 41.56
N LEU A 129 -2.86 13.15 41.04
CA LEU A 129 -4.27 12.87 41.35
C LEU A 129 -4.40 12.48 42.83
N ASP A 130 -4.60 13.48 43.69
CA ASP A 130 -4.85 13.29 45.12
C ASP A 130 -6.36 13.23 45.43
N ALA A 131 -6.72 12.62 46.56
CA ALA A 131 -8.02 12.01 46.76
C ALA A 131 -9.12 12.96 47.27
N GLY A 132 -10.19 13.08 46.48
CA GLY A 132 -11.57 13.24 46.98
C GLY A 132 -11.98 14.63 47.47
N ALA A 133 -12.69 15.39 46.60
CA ALA A 133 -13.57 16.46 47.04
C ALA A 133 -14.87 16.53 46.23
N THR A 134 -15.95 16.44 46.98
CA THR A 134 -17.38 16.70 46.77
C THR A 134 -17.77 17.77 45.72
N PHE A 135 -18.89 17.52 45.01
CA PHE A 135 -19.61 18.52 44.21
C PHE A 135 -20.21 19.66 45.06
N PRO A 136 -20.47 20.83 44.45
CA PRO A 136 -21.79 21.44 44.59
C PRO A 136 -22.40 21.88 43.25
N ASP A 137 -23.73 21.80 43.15
CA ASP A 137 -24.52 22.40 42.06
C ASP A 137 -24.85 23.87 42.34
N THR A 138 -24.82 24.74 41.31
CA THR A 138 -25.73 25.89 41.22
C THR A 138 -25.92 26.38 39.79
N GLU A 139 -27.15 26.76 39.44
CA GLU A 139 -27.49 27.51 38.23
C GLU A 139 -27.25 29.03 38.43
N ALA A 140 -26.90 29.76 37.37
CA ALA A 140 -27.12 31.22 37.28
C ALA A 140 -27.15 31.70 35.81
N MET A 141 -27.88 32.79 35.56
CA MET A 141 -28.24 33.30 34.22
C MET A 141 -27.18 34.22 33.57
N VAL A 142 -27.39 34.48 32.27
CA VAL A 142 -26.74 35.54 31.46
C VAL A 142 -27.04 36.95 32.00
N PRO A 143 -26.28 37.98 31.61
CA PRO A 143 -26.86 38.94 30.66
C PRO A 143 -25.92 39.40 29.51
N ASP A 144 -26.53 39.92 28.45
CA ASP A 144 -25.92 40.50 27.23
C ASP A 144 -25.78 42.04 27.35
N VAL A 145 -25.07 42.71 26.40
CA VAL A 145 -25.33 44.06 25.82
C VAL A 145 -24.09 44.71 25.14
N ARG A 146 -24.13 44.77 23.80
CA ARG A 146 -23.64 45.80 22.84
C ARG A 146 -22.30 46.57 23.03
N ALA A 147 -21.36 46.26 22.13
CA ALA A 147 -20.99 47.00 20.90
C ALA A 147 -20.64 48.52 20.88
N THR A 148 -19.59 48.85 20.10
CA THR A 148 -19.43 50.15 19.36
C THR A 148 -18.73 49.96 18.00
N SER A 149 -19.12 50.77 17.01
CA SER A 149 -18.43 50.97 15.72
C SER A 149 -18.79 52.34 15.13
N PRO A 150 -17.86 53.03 14.45
CA PRO A 150 -18.11 53.59 13.11
C PRO A 150 -16.86 53.46 12.20
N GLY A 151 -16.87 53.69 10.88
CA GLY A 151 -17.86 54.12 9.87
C GLY A 151 -17.13 54.30 8.50
N PHE A 152 -17.72 54.71 7.37
CA PHE A 152 -19.09 55.10 7.03
C PHE A 152 -19.23 55.24 5.48
N ARG A 153 -20.33 54.73 4.87
CA ARG A 153 -20.95 55.19 3.59
C ARG A 153 -20.21 55.04 2.23
N ASP A 154 -20.88 55.04 1.06
CA ASP A 154 -22.27 54.72 0.63
C ASP A 154 -22.31 54.56 -0.92
N ALA A 155 -23.44 54.07 -1.46
CA ALA A 155 -24.05 54.34 -2.79
C ALA A 155 -24.31 53.13 -3.71
N LEU A 156 -25.61 52.83 -3.88
CA LEU A 156 -26.32 52.08 -4.93
C LEU A 156 -27.57 52.93 -5.27
N PRO A 157 -28.27 52.80 -6.42
CA PRO A 157 -28.99 51.57 -6.85
C PRO A 157 -28.84 51.34 -8.38
N ASP A 158 -29.72 50.79 -9.24
CA ASP A 158 -31.13 50.27 -9.27
C ASP A 158 -31.28 49.48 -10.63
N VAL A 159 -32.28 48.66 -11.00
CA VAL A 159 -33.44 48.00 -10.34
C VAL A 159 -33.97 46.85 -11.24
N ILE A 160 -34.48 45.73 -10.68
CA ILE A 160 -35.48 44.77 -11.29
C ILE A 160 -35.08 44.03 -12.61
N SER A 161 -35.67 42.89 -13.02
CA SER A 161 -36.17 41.66 -12.36
C SER A 161 -36.62 40.64 -13.45
N ALA A 162 -36.77 39.36 -13.10
CA ALA A 162 -37.56 38.34 -13.81
C ALA A 162 -37.05 37.91 -15.22
N ASP A 163 -37.38 36.73 -15.77
CA ASP A 163 -38.03 35.54 -15.17
C ASP A 163 -37.56 34.23 -15.85
N VAL A 164 -37.92 33.07 -15.31
CA VAL A 164 -37.56 31.74 -15.87
C VAL A 164 -38.72 31.14 -16.67
N GLY A 165 -38.45 30.74 -17.93
CA GLY A 165 -39.41 30.04 -18.80
C GLY A 165 -38.72 28.95 -19.64
N ALA A 166 -39.40 27.81 -19.84
CA ALA A 166 -38.80 26.59 -20.39
C ALA A 166 -39.38 26.18 -21.77
N MET A 167 -38.71 25.19 -22.40
CA MET A 167 -39.21 24.16 -23.34
C MET A 167 -38.49 24.04 -24.71
N SER A 168 -37.80 22.90 -24.87
CA SER A 168 -37.91 21.89 -25.95
C SER A 168 -38.19 22.29 -27.42
N SER A 169 -37.38 21.75 -28.35
CA SER A 169 -37.84 20.77 -29.36
C SER A 169 -36.70 20.21 -30.26
N ASP A 170 -36.86 18.99 -30.78
CA ASP A 170 -35.93 18.31 -31.70
C ASP A 170 -35.98 18.79 -33.17
N VAL A 171 -34.85 18.72 -33.89
CA VAL A 171 -34.80 18.53 -35.36
C VAL A 171 -33.63 17.59 -35.73
N ARG A 172 -33.81 16.76 -36.77
CA ARG A 172 -32.83 15.78 -37.28
C ARG A 172 -32.05 16.27 -38.52
N ALA A 173 -30.81 15.78 -38.61
CA ALA A 173 -30.08 15.35 -39.81
C ALA A 173 -29.79 16.33 -40.98
N ALA A 174 -28.50 16.46 -41.29
CA ALA A 174 -27.95 16.44 -42.65
C ALA A 174 -26.46 16.02 -42.61
N GLU A 175 -25.99 15.32 -43.64
CA GLU A 175 -24.55 15.12 -43.90
C GLU A 175 -23.99 16.32 -44.68
N LEU A 176 -22.67 16.60 -44.57
CA LEU A 176 -21.84 17.10 -45.69
C LEU A 176 -20.36 17.20 -45.30
N ASP A 177 -19.47 16.86 -46.24
CA ASP A 177 -18.01 17.04 -46.14
C ASP A 177 -17.60 18.53 -46.17
N VAL A 178 -16.92 19.00 -45.13
CA VAL A 178 -15.99 20.15 -45.23
C VAL A 178 -14.74 19.91 -44.38
N LYS A 179 -13.57 19.97 -45.02
CA LYS A 179 -12.24 19.96 -44.41
C LYS A 179 -11.86 21.37 -43.92
N PRO A 180 -11.68 21.63 -42.60
CA PRO A 180 -11.28 22.93 -42.11
C PRO A 180 -9.76 23.05 -41.90
N THR A 181 -9.18 24.11 -42.45
CA THR A 181 -7.83 24.60 -42.12
C THR A 181 -7.78 25.11 -40.68
N SER A 182 -6.66 24.90 -39.97
CA SER A 182 -6.48 25.40 -38.60
C SER A 182 -6.52 26.94 -38.50
N PRO A 183 -7.12 27.46 -37.43
CA PRO A 183 -6.47 28.49 -36.61
C PRO A 183 -6.17 27.94 -35.20
N GLY A 184 -5.10 28.44 -34.57
CA GLY A 184 -4.58 27.87 -33.34
C GLY A 184 -5.29 28.33 -32.07
N VAL A 185 -5.76 27.38 -31.26
CA VAL A 185 -6.03 27.56 -29.82
C VAL A 185 -5.25 26.46 -29.08
N ARG A 186 -4.45 26.82 -28.07
CA ARG A 186 -3.76 25.84 -27.22
C ARG A 186 -4.75 25.25 -26.21
N PRO A 187 -4.92 23.93 -26.12
CA PRO A 187 -5.49 23.31 -24.94
C PRO A 187 -4.48 23.43 -23.80
N SER A 188 -4.87 24.02 -22.67
CA SER A 188 -4.05 24.06 -21.46
C SER A 188 -3.99 22.68 -20.81
N SER A 189 -2.80 22.08 -20.77
CA SER A 189 -2.53 20.90 -19.94
C SER A 189 -2.75 21.26 -18.46
N PRO A 190 -3.44 20.42 -17.67
CA PRO A 190 -3.32 20.47 -16.22
C PRO A 190 -1.98 19.83 -15.84
N ASP A 191 -0.91 20.64 -15.90
CA ASP A 191 0.45 20.20 -15.62
C ASP A 191 0.60 19.80 -14.14
N VAL A 192 0.39 18.52 -13.86
CA VAL A 192 0.82 17.89 -12.59
C VAL A 192 2.35 17.85 -12.62
N PRO A 193 3.05 18.62 -11.75
CA PRO A 193 4.50 18.63 -11.77
C PRO A 193 5.02 17.25 -11.35
N VAL A 194 5.80 16.62 -12.23
CA VAL A 194 6.57 15.42 -11.88
C VAL A 194 7.70 15.88 -10.95
N ILE A 195 7.43 15.85 -9.64
CA ILE A 195 8.44 16.10 -8.61
C ILE A 195 9.34 14.87 -8.54
N SER A 196 10.37 14.85 -9.38
CA SER A 196 11.57 14.07 -9.08
C SER A 196 12.06 14.48 -7.70
N PRO A 197 12.36 13.53 -6.79
CA PRO A 197 12.97 13.85 -5.51
C PRO A 197 14.45 14.17 -5.74
N ASP A 198 14.74 15.38 -6.23
CA ASP A 198 16.06 15.97 -6.17
C ASP A 198 16.41 16.20 -4.70
N VAL A 199 17.04 15.19 -4.10
CA VAL A 199 17.60 15.27 -2.75
C VAL A 199 18.81 16.19 -2.79
N GLN A 200 18.54 17.50 -2.80
CA GLN A 200 19.48 18.47 -2.28
C GLN A 200 19.74 18.10 -0.82
N ALA A 201 20.87 17.44 -0.58
CA ALA A 201 21.33 17.10 0.75
C ALA A 201 21.44 18.39 1.57
N SER A 202 20.51 18.58 2.51
CA SER A 202 20.53 19.71 3.43
C SER A 202 21.87 19.75 4.16
N SER A 203 22.51 20.92 4.17
CA SER A 203 23.86 21.06 4.70
C SER A 203 23.95 20.64 6.17
N PRO A 204 25.03 19.94 6.58
CA PRO A 204 25.20 19.46 7.96
C PRO A 204 25.51 20.63 8.90
N GLY A 205 24.48 21.35 9.33
CA GLY A 205 24.60 22.52 10.20
C GLY A 205 23.30 22.97 10.85
N THR A 206 22.14 22.80 10.19
CA THR A 206 20.85 23.16 10.79
C THR A 206 20.32 22.04 11.67
N ARG A 207 20.51 22.14 13.00
CA ARG A 207 19.85 21.24 13.96
C ARG A 207 18.34 21.23 13.72
N ALA A 208 17.76 20.05 13.53
CA ALA A 208 16.32 19.89 13.42
C ALA A 208 15.66 20.41 14.70
N LYS A 209 14.62 21.24 14.55
CA LYS A 209 13.81 21.69 15.69
C LYS A 209 13.09 20.47 16.28
N SER A 210 13.10 20.37 17.60
CA SER A 210 12.34 19.35 18.33
C SER A 210 10.84 19.57 18.17
N PRO A 211 10.03 18.50 18.10
CA PRO A 211 8.60 18.61 17.82
C PRO A 211 7.86 19.36 18.92
N THR A 212 7.09 20.37 18.53
CA THR A 212 6.24 21.18 19.43
C THR A 212 4.81 20.66 19.51
N THR A 213 4.42 19.72 18.65
CA THR A 213 3.10 19.09 18.64
C THR A 213 3.17 17.64 18.17
N VAL A 214 2.19 16.83 18.60
CA VAL A 214 1.90 15.51 18.05
C VAL A 214 0.44 15.39 17.62
N ASP A 215 0.21 14.54 16.64
CA ASP A 215 -1.06 14.30 15.97
C ASP A 215 -1.61 12.94 16.37
N SER A 216 -2.74 12.93 17.09
CA SER A 216 -3.30 11.70 17.64
C SER A 216 -3.56 10.61 16.59
N LEU A 217 -3.98 10.97 15.38
CA LEU A 217 -4.25 9.99 14.32
C LEU A 217 -2.97 9.33 13.83
N LEU A 218 -1.93 10.12 13.55
CA LEU A 218 -0.64 9.58 13.07
C LEU A 218 0.12 8.84 14.18
N VAL A 219 -0.02 9.24 15.44
CA VAL A 219 0.67 8.59 16.56
C VAL A 219 0.09 7.20 16.88
N VAL A 220 -1.24 7.06 16.98
CA VAL A 220 -1.87 5.76 17.35
C VAL A 220 -1.85 4.72 16.23
N THR A 221 -1.66 5.16 14.97
CA THR A 221 -1.61 4.25 13.81
C THR A 221 -0.19 3.87 13.42
N LEU A 222 0.73 4.83 13.34
CA LEU A 222 2.04 4.66 12.70
C LEU A 222 3.20 5.09 13.60
N ALA A 223 3.15 6.31 14.13
CA ALA A 223 4.37 6.98 14.58
C ALA A 223 4.93 6.45 15.91
N ARG A 224 4.07 5.89 16.79
CA ARG A 224 4.48 5.15 18.00
C ARG A 224 5.30 3.92 17.61
N ASP A 225 4.72 3.03 16.83
CA ASP A 225 5.23 1.68 16.59
C ASP A 225 6.37 1.65 15.57
N LEU A 226 6.37 2.57 14.59
CA LEU A 226 7.55 2.87 13.77
C LEU A 226 8.74 3.29 14.64
N GLY A 227 8.50 4.14 15.65
CA GLY A 227 9.55 4.57 16.58
C GLY A 227 10.06 3.40 17.43
N LEU A 228 9.16 2.65 18.06
CA LEU A 228 9.49 1.51 18.93
C LEU A 228 10.27 0.40 18.20
N ALA A 229 9.89 0.08 16.95
CA ALA A 229 10.58 -0.93 16.14
C ALA A 229 12.06 -0.59 15.89
N PHE A 230 12.40 0.70 15.81
CA PHE A 230 13.76 1.20 15.55
C PHE A 230 14.56 1.53 16.81
N LEU A 231 14.04 1.23 18.01
CA LEU A 231 14.82 1.26 19.26
C LEU A 231 15.74 0.04 19.41
N GLN A 232 15.54 -1.02 18.62
CA GLN A 232 16.25 -2.29 18.79
C GLN A 232 17.53 -2.35 17.94
N ASP A 233 18.66 -2.11 18.60
CA ASP A 233 20.05 -2.16 18.10
C ASP A 233 20.43 -1.16 16.97
N PRO A 234 21.22 -0.11 17.28
CA PRO A 234 21.75 0.83 16.28
C PRO A 234 22.90 0.34 15.40
N GLN A 235 23.44 -0.89 15.58
CA GLN A 235 24.75 -1.28 15.04
C GLN A 235 24.77 -2.37 13.96
N THR A 236 23.64 -3.02 13.64
CA THR A 236 23.57 -3.97 12.51
C THR A 236 23.04 -3.32 11.24
N SER A 237 23.90 -3.17 10.22
CA SER A 237 23.57 -2.68 8.88
C SER A 237 22.70 -3.62 8.02
N SER A 238 22.03 -4.57 8.66
CA SER A 238 21.05 -5.50 8.08
C SER A 238 20.14 -6.03 9.19
N HIS A 239 19.20 -5.19 9.62
CA HIS A 239 17.98 -5.67 10.26
C HIS A 239 17.09 -6.34 9.20
N SER A 240 16.29 -7.36 9.60
CA SER A 240 15.18 -7.85 8.77
C SER A 240 14.09 -6.78 8.72
N GLY A 241 14.25 -5.82 7.80
CA GLY A 241 13.53 -4.56 7.77
C GLY A 241 12.01 -4.70 7.76
N LEU A 242 11.38 -3.76 8.47
CA LEU A 242 9.98 -3.33 8.40
C LEU A 242 9.16 -3.96 7.25
N GLY A 243 8.12 -4.73 7.59
CA GLY A 243 7.22 -5.32 6.61
C GLY A 243 7.47 -6.79 6.28
N THR A 244 7.87 -7.62 7.25
CA THR A 244 7.92 -9.08 7.06
C THR A 244 6.56 -9.62 6.59
N GLU A 245 6.56 -10.38 5.49
CA GLU A 245 5.38 -11.05 4.93
C GLU A 245 5.19 -12.46 5.49
N GLY A 246 4.04 -13.08 5.20
CA GLY A 246 3.65 -14.40 5.68
C GLY A 246 2.69 -15.14 4.75
N CYS A 247 2.30 -16.35 5.16
CA CYS A 247 1.37 -17.21 4.47
C CYS A 247 0.22 -17.64 5.38
N TRP A 248 -1.00 -17.70 4.82
CA TRP A 248 -2.13 -18.39 5.46
C TRP A 248 -2.03 -19.89 5.27
N ASP A 249 -2.54 -20.64 6.24
CA ASP A 249 -2.74 -22.09 6.15
C ASP A 249 -3.69 -22.48 5.01
N GLN A 250 -4.79 -21.74 4.84
CA GLN A 250 -5.76 -21.93 3.75
C GLN A 250 -6.36 -20.60 3.30
N LEU A 251 -6.34 -20.31 1.99
CA LEU A 251 -6.90 -19.05 1.45
C LEU A 251 -8.43 -19.02 1.45
N SER A 252 -9.10 -20.17 1.40
CA SER A 252 -10.56 -20.30 1.37
C SER A 252 -11.22 -20.27 2.75
N ALA A 253 -10.45 -20.49 3.82
CA ALA A 253 -10.96 -20.52 5.19
C ALA A 253 -9.82 -20.22 6.20
N PRO A 254 -9.14 -19.06 6.11
CA PRO A 254 -7.91 -18.75 6.85
C PRO A 254 -8.06 -18.88 8.37
N ARG A 255 -7.06 -19.51 9.02
CA ARG A 255 -7.01 -19.77 10.47
C ARG A 255 -5.70 -19.36 11.12
N THR A 256 -4.58 -19.52 10.42
CA THR A 256 -3.26 -19.31 10.99
C THR A 256 -2.37 -18.59 9.98
N PHE A 257 -1.93 -17.39 10.34
CA PHE A 257 -0.96 -16.64 9.56
C PHE A 257 0.45 -16.93 10.10
N THR A 258 1.35 -17.38 9.23
CA THR A 258 2.73 -17.76 9.59
C THR A 258 3.71 -16.91 8.79
N LEU A 259 4.59 -16.21 9.48
CA LEU A 259 5.59 -15.31 8.91
C LEU A 259 6.69 -16.07 8.16
N LEU A 260 7.22 -15.47 7.10
CA LEU A 260 8.28 -16.04 6.25
C LEU A 260 9.69 -15.88 6.86
N ASP A 261 9.90 -14.94 7.78
CA ASP A 261 11.13 -14.82 8.58
C ASP A 261 10.83 -15.04 10.07
N SER A 262 11.61 -15.93 10.67
CA SER A 262 11.68 -16.17 12.12
C SER A 262 12.14 -14.98 12.96
N LYS A 263 12.76 -13.96 12.35
CA LYS A 263 13.30 -12.74 12.97
C LYS A 263 12.47 -11.48 12.65
N ALA A 264 11.17 -11.67 12.40
CA ALA A 264 10.27 -10.57 12.06
C ALA A 264 10.26 -9.45 13.11
N SER A 265 10.24 -8.20 12.64
CA SER A 265 9.87 -7.05 13.46
C SER A 265 8.37 -7.13 13.83
N PRO A 266 7.94 -6.64 15.01
CA PRO A 266 6.53 -6.43 15.32
C PRO A 266 5.78 -5.61 14.25
N VAL A 267 6.49 -4.73 13.54
CA VAL A 267 5.98 -4.00 12.38
C VAL A 267 6.07 -4.89 11.13
N THR A 268 5.17 -5.87 11.07
CA THR A 268 4.97 -6.80 9.94
C THR A 268 4.32 -6.11 8.74
N MET A 269 4.20 -6.81 7.61
CA MET A 269 3.40 -6.33 6.48
C MET A 269 1.92 -6.18 6.86
N ALA A 270 1.39 -7.07 7.71
CA ALA A 270 -0.01 -7.00 8.14
C ALA A 270 -0.27 -5.83 9.10
N PHE A 271 0.66 -5.55 10.03
CA PHE A 271 0.63 -4.36 10.86
C PHE A 271 0.63 -3.08 10.00
N LEU A 272 1.60 -2.95 9.09
CA LEU A 272 1.73 -1.77 8.21
C LEU A 272 0.48 -1.54 7.34
N ASN A 273 -0.10 -2.63 6.83
CA ASN A 273 -1.36 -2.58 6.09
C ASN A 273 -2.51 -2.06 6.95
N GLY A 274 -2.72 -2.60 8.16
CA GLY A 274 -3.77 -2.16 9.08
C GLY A 274 -3.59 -0.72 9.56
N ALA A 275 -2.36 -0.36 9.92
CA ALA A 275 -1.97 0.99 10.31
C ALA A 275 -2.23 2.03 9.22
N LEU A 276 -1.85 1.73 7.97
CA LEU A 276 -2.04 2.67 6.86
C LEU A 276 -3.52 2.81 6.47
N ASP A 277 -4.26 1.69 6.45
CA ASP A 277 -5.70 1.69 6.20
C ASP A 277 -6.43 2.49 7.29
N GLY A 278 -6.10 2.26 8.57
CA GLY A 278 -6.63 3.01 9.71
C GLY A 278 -6.32 4.51 9.64
N ALA A 279 -5.10 4.87 9.24
CA ALA A 279 -4.70 6.27 9.08
C ALA A 279 -5.44 6.97 7.93
N LEU A 280 -5.62 6.29 6.79
CA LEU A 280 -6.37 6.79 5.63
C LEU A 280 -7.86 6.96 5.94
N LEU A 281 -8.49 5.94 6.50
CA LEU A 281 -9.91 5.92 6.83
C LEU A 281 -10.23 6.86 8.01
N GLY A 282 -9.30 6.98 8.96
CA GLY A 282 -9.37 7.96 10.04
C GLY A 282 -9.33 9.40 9.54
N GLU A 283 -8.47 9.72 8.56
CA GLU A 283 -8.43 11.05 7.95
C GLU A 283 -9.65 11.34 7.06
N TYR A 284 -10.20 10.33 6.40
CA TYR A 284 -11.49 10.44 5.71
C TYR A 284 -12.62 10.77 6.72
N LEU A 285 -12.70 10.03 7.83
CA LEU A 285 -13.72 10.25 8.87
C LEU A 285 -13.54 11.56 9.62
N SER A 286 -12.31 12.04 9.84
CA SER A 286 -12.04 13.33 10.49
C SER A 286 -12.62 14.50 9.70
N ARG A 287 -12.60 14.40 8.35
CA ARG A 287 -13.12 15.40 7.41
C ARG A 287 -14.60 15.20 7.04
N THR A 288 -15.15 14.01 7.24
CA THR A 288 -16.53 13.68 6.85
C THR A 288 -17.54 14.28 7.86
N PRO A 289 -18.48 15.15 7.41
CA PRO A 289 -19.50 15.75 8.27
C PRO A 289 -20.53 14.71 8.72
N GLU A 290 -21.30 15.06 9.76
CA GLU A 290 -22.41 14.21 10.21
C GLU A 290 -23.67 14.41 9.34
N PRO A 291 -24.48 13.36 9.10
CA PRO A 291 -24.31 11.98 9.56
C PRO A 291 -23.25 11.23 8.74
N ARG A 292 -22.24 10.67 9.43
CA ARG A 292 -21.20 9.83 8.82
C ARG A 292 -21.76 8.47 8.37
N PRO A 293 -21.17 7.83 7.34
CA PRO A 293 -21.54 6.47 6.93
C PRO A 293 -21.19 5.44 8.01
N PRO A 294 -21.89 4.29 8.08
CA PRO A 294 -21.50 3.17 8.91
C PRO A 294 -20.09 2.66 8.58
N LEU A 295 -19.33 2.24 9.58
CA LEU A 295 -17.98 1.69 9.42
C LEU A 295 -18.00 0.39 8.62
N SER A 296 -19.02 -0.46 8.82
CA SER A 296 -19.19 -1.67 8.01
C SER A 296 -19.34 -1.34 6.51
N HIS A 297 -20.09 -0.30 6.18
CA HIS A 297 -20.26 0.17 4.80
C HIS A 297 -18.96 0.77 4.23
N LEU A 298 -18.28 1.61 5.00
CA LEU A 298 -17.00 2.22 4.63
C LEU A 298 -15.92 1.16 4.33
N LEU A 299 -15.76 0.16 5.20
CA LEU A 299 -14.81 -0.94 5.00
C LEU A 299 -15.22 -1.84 3.82
N SER A 300 -16.52 -2.10 3.64
CA SER A 300 -17.03 -2.86 2.48
C SER A 300 -16.70 -2.16 1.15
N GLN A 301 -16.81 -0.84 1.08
CA GLN A 301 -16.37 -0.06 -0.09
C GLN A 301 -14.85 -0.11 -0.28
N TYR A 302 -14.09 0.13 0.79
CA TYR A 302 -12.63 0.23 0.76
C TYR A 302 -11.93 -1.07 0.31
N TYR A 303 -12.43 -2.22 0.77
CA TYR A 303 -11.86 -3.53 0.42
C TYR A 303 -12.56 -4.21 -0.77
N GLY A 304 -13.87 -4.08 -0.92
CA GLY A 304 -14.66 -4.93 -1.82
C GLY A 304 -14.63 -4.54 -3.30
N ALA A 305 -14.48 -3.24 -3.62
CA ALA A 305 -14.66 -2.75 -4.99
C ALA A 305 -13.40 -2.82 -5.88
N GLY A 306 -12.22 -3.06 -5.31
CA GLY A 306 -10.94 -3.08 -6.03
C GLY A 306 -10.75 -1.82 -6.90
N VAL A 307 -10.30 -1.99 -8.15
CA VAL A 307 -10.09 -0.85 -9.08
C VAL A 307 -11.38 -0.14 -9.54
N ALA A 308 -12.55 -0.75 -9.32
CA ALA A 308 -13.85 -0.13 -9.61
C ALA A 308 -14.36 0.73 -8.45
N GLY A 309 -13.70 0.70 -7.29
CA GLY A 309 -13.93 1.61 -6.17
C GLY A 309 -13.30 2.98 -6.38
N ASP A 310 -13.67 3.91 -5.50
CA ASP A 310 -13.14 5.27 -5.44
C ASP A 310 -11.59 5.26 -5.47
N PRO A 311 -10.92 5.92 -6.43
CA PRO A 311 -9.46 5.97 -6.51
C PRO A 311 -8.77 6.47 -5.23
N GLY A 312 -9.39 7.37 -4.47
CA GLY A 312 -8.87 7.90 -3.21
C GLY A 312 -9.13 6.98 -2.00
N LEU A 313 -10.10 6.06 -2.10
CA LEU A 313 -10.63 5.31 -0.96
C LEU A 313 -10.72 3.81 -1.26
N ARG A 314 -9.60 3.21 -1.68
CA ARG A 314 -9.50 1.77 -1.99
C ARG A 314 -8.17 1.13 -1.54
N SER A 315 -8.30 -0.04 -0.95
CA SER A 315 -7.25 -0.84 -0.31
C SER A 315 -6.10 -1.26 -1.24
N ASN A 316 -6.39 -1.57 -2.50
CA ASN A 316 -5.40 -1.93 -3.52
C ASN A 316 -4.48 -0.77 -3.96
N PHE A 317 -4.77 0.47 -3.52
CA PHE A 317 -3.90 1.64 -3.74
C PHE A 317 -3.47 2.29 -2.42
N ARG A 318 -3.57 1.57 -1.28
CA ARG A 318 -3.27 2.09 0.06
C ARG A 318 -1.89 2.76 0.17
N ARG A 319 -0.84 2.22 -0.46
CA ARG A 319 0.52 2.77 -0.38
C ARG A 319 0.65 4.10 -1.12
N GLN A 320 0.07 4.19 -2.30
CA GLN A 320 0.03 5.39 -3.12
C GLN A 320 -0.79 6.50 -2.44
N ASN A 321 -1.95 6.15 -1.90
CA ASN A 321 -2.82 7.10 -1.21
C ASN A 321 -2.22 7.50 0.15
N GLY A 322 -1.59 6.57 0.86
CA GLY A 322 -0.88 6.79 2.12
C GLY A 322 0.36 7.68 1.98
N ALA A 323 1.07 7.61 0.85
CA ALA A 323 2.16 8.53 0.53
C ALA A 323 1.70 10.00 0.37
N ALA A 324 0.41 10.24 0.14
CA ALA A 324 -0.17 11.59 0.14
C ALA A 324 -0.70 12.06 1.51
N LEU A 325 -0.74 11.17 2.53
CA LEU A 325 -1.28 11.49 3.86
C LEU A 325 -0.35 12.37 4.70
N THR A 326 0.96 12.18 4.57
CA THR A 326 1.98 12.89 5.35
C THR A 326 3.33 12.92 4.62
N SER A 327 4.11 13.98 4.84
CA SER A 327 5.47 14.07 4.29
C SER A 327 6.47 13.33 5.16
N ALA A 328 7.62 12.92 4.60
CA ALA A 328 8.68 12.27 5.38
C ALA A 328 9.21 13.15 6.54
N SER A 329 9.29 14.48 6.36
CA SER A 329 9.70 15.40 7.43
C SER A 329 8.61 15.54 8.51
N THR A 330 7.33 15.59 8.12
CA THR A 330 6.20 15.56 9.05
C THR A 330 6.17 14.27 9.85
N LEU A 331 6.27 13.11 9.20
CA LEU A 331 6.26 11.80 9.87
C LEU A 331 7.47 11.64 10.81
N THR A 332 8.66 12.11 10.43
CA THR A 332 9.84 12.12 11.32
C THR A 332 9.57 12.91 12.60
N GLN A 333 8.92 14.08 12.49
CA GLN A 333 8.53 14.88 13.66
C GLN A 333 7.45 14.18 14.52
N GLN A 334 6.52 13.44 13.89
CA GLN A 334 5.52 12.65 14.62
C GLN A 334 6.14 11.44 15.33
N VAL A 335 7.07 10.72 14.71
CA VAL A 335 7.77 9.58 15.35
C VAL A 335 8.61 10.08 16.52
N TRP A 336 9.38 11.15 16.34
CA TRP A 336 10.16 11.75 17.43
C TRP A 336 9.24 12.23 18.56
N GLY A 337 8.15 12.91 18.24
CA GLY A 337 7.18 13.40 19.23
C GLY A 337 6.46 12.28 19.98
N ALA A 338 6.12 11.19 19.30
CA ALA A 338 5.54 9.99 19.91
C ALA A 338 6.50 9.36 20.94
N LEU A 339 7.79 9.24 20.59
CA LEU A 339 8.81 8.72 21.52
C LEU A 339 9.05 9.65 22.71
N ILE A 340 8.99 10.98 22.54
CA ILE A 340 9.04 11.95 23.66
C ILE A 340 7.81 11.79 24.56
N LEU A 341 6.61 11.65 23.98
CA LEU A 341 5.37 11.48 24.74
C LEU A 341 5.40 10.18 25.54
N LEU A 342 5.80 9.06 24.91
CA LEU A 342 5.94 7.77 25.58
C LEU A 342 7.00 7.80 26.69
N GLN A 343 8.16 8.43 26.48
CA GLN A 343 9.19 8.60 27.51
C GLN A 343 8.71 9.43 28.72
N ARG A 344 7.66 10.26 28.57
CA ARG A 344 7.02 11.00 29.67
C ARG A 344 5.91 10.22 30.36
N LEU A 345 5.07 9.52 29.60
CA LEU A 345 3.98 8.69 30.15
C LEU A 345 4.52 7.44 30.84
N GLU A 346 5.64 6.89 30.34
CA GLU A 346 6.32 5.70 30.86
C GLU A 346 7.83 5.97 31.11
N PRO A 347 8.21 6.73 32.16
CA PRO A 347 9.62 7.03 32.46
C PRO A 347 10.51 5.81 32.74
N THR A 348 9.89 4.65 32.99
CA THR A 348 10.54 3.36 33.21
C THR A 348 10.61 2.47 31.96
N HIS A 349 10.08 2.91 30.80
CA HIS A 349 10.03 2.10 29.58
C HIS A 349 11.45 1.61 29.19
N PRO A 350 11.69 0.28 29.11
CA PRO A 350 13.03 -0.28 29.18
C PRO A 350 13.92 0.11 27.99
N GLN A 351 13.33 0.35 26.83
CA GLN A 351 14.05 0.74 25.62
C GLN A 351 14.24 2.27 25.47
N LEU A 352 13.52 3.10 26.26
CA LEU A 352 13.59 4.57 26.18
C LEU A 352 14.35 5.20 27.37
N ARG A 353 14.60 4.43 28.42
CA ARG A 353 15.25 4.90 29.65
C ARG A 353 16.67 5.39 29.37
N GLY A 354 16.90 6.69 29.59
CA GLY A 354 18.21 7.33 29.42
C GLY A 354 18.54 7.76 27.99
N MET A 355 17.64 7.58 27.01
CA MET A 355 17.86 8.08 25.65
C MET A 355 17.77 9.61 25.59
N GLY A 356 18.78 10.24 24.97
CA GLY A 356 18.82 11.67 24.68
C GLY A 356 17.99 12.06 23.45
N GLN A 357 17.59 13.32 23.39
CA GLN A 357 16.74 13.85 22.30
C GLN A 357 17.34 13.66 20.90
N GLU A 358 18.67 13.75 20.77
CA GLU A 358 19.39 13.53 19.50
C GLU A 358 19.33 12.05 19.04
N GLN A 359 19.31 11.11 19.99
CA GLN A 359 19.12 9.67 19.68
C GLN A 359 17.69 9.38 19.24
N LEU A 360 16.69 9.97 19.92
CA LEU A 360 15.28 9.84 19.53
C LEU A 360 15.01 10.44 18.14
N ALA A 361 15.66 11.56 17.81
CA ALA A 361 15.60 12.16 16.48
C ALA A 361 16.21 11.24 15.40
N GLN A 362 17.35 10.59 15.68
CA GLN A 362 17.99 9.66 14.75
C GLN A 362 17.15 8.38 14.54
N VAL A 363 16.56 7.83 15.60
CA VAL A 363 15.60 6.70 15.51
C VAL A 363 14.42 7.09 14.63
N ALA A 364 13.82 8.27 14.87
CA ALA A 364 12.70 8.75 14.09
C ALA A 364 13.02 8.96 12.61
N ALA A 365 14.22 9.47 12.30
CA ALA A 365 14.69 9.62 10.93
C ALA A 365 14.91 8.26 10.25
N ASN A 366 15.53 7.29 10.93
CA ASN A 366 15.75 5.93 10.40
C ASN A 366 14.42 5.21 10.14
N ALA A 367 13.51 5.19 11.12
CA ALA A 367 12.19 4.56 11.02
C ALA A 367 11.36 5.15 9.88
N THR A 368 11.36 6.48 9.77
CA THR A 368 10.61 7.18 8.71
C THR A 368 11.23 6.91 7.34
N LYS A 369 12.56 6.85 7.23
CA LYS A 369 13.24 6.52 5.98
C LYS A 369 12.88 5.12 5.49
N GLU A 370 12.93 4.10 6.36
CA GLU A 370 12.58 2.74 5.96
C GLU A 370 11.10 2.65 5.52
N PHE A 371 10.20 3.26 6.30
CA PHE A 371 8.77 3.29 5.97
C PHE A 371 8.49 3.97 4.62
N THR A 372 9.16 5.09 4.29
CA THR A 372 8.94 5.79 3.03
C THR A 372 9.67 5.14 1.84
N GLU A 373 10.92 4.70 2.00
CA GLU A 373 11.73 4.15 0.90
C GLU A 373 11.50 2.65 0.65
N VAL A 374 11.18 1.85 1.67
CA VAL A 374 11.09 0.38 1.57
C VAL A 374 9.66 -0.14 1.62
N PHE A 375 8.76 0.51 2.37
CA PHE A 375 7.32 0.16 2.33
C PHE A 375 6.54 0.98 1.30
N LEU A 376 6.41 2.30 1.46
CA LEU A 376 5.60 3.13 0.54
C LEU A 376 6.21 3.22 -0.87
N GLY A 377 7.54 3.39 -0.97
CA GLY A 377 8.27 3.55 -2.23
C GLY A 377 8.49 2.25 -3.02
N CYS A 378 7.97 1.12 -2.55
CA CYS A 378 8.05 -0.19 -3.19
C CYS A 378 6.64 -0.72 -3.51
N PRO A 379 6.48 -1.56 -4.55
CA PRO A 379 5.17 -2.09 -4.89
C PRO A 379 4.72 -3.12 -3.84
N ALA A 380 3.40 -3.29 -3.69
CA ALA A 380 2.86 -4.44 -2.97
C ALA A 380 3.05 -5.69 -3.84
N ILE A 381 3.84 -6.64 -3.34
CA ILE A 381 4.12 -7.92 -4.00
C ILE A 381 3.38 -9.03 -3.23
N HIS A 382 2.41 -9.68 -3.86
CA HIS A 382 1.81 -10.89 -3.31
C HIS A 382 2.79 -12.08 -3.44
N PRO A 383 3.25 -12.68 -2.33
CA PRO A 383 4.15 -13.83 -2.37
C PRO A 383 3.45 -15.07 -2.93
N ARG A 384 4.22 -16.06 -3.39
CA ARG A 384 3.71 -17.29 -4.04
C ARG A 384 2.54 -17.96 -3.32
N CYS A 385 2.62 -18.10 -2.00
CA CYS A 385 1.55 -18.73 -1.21
C CYS A 385 0.23 -17.94 -1.26
N ARG A 386 0.29 -16.61 -1.43
CA ARG A 386 -0.86 -15.71 -1.43
C ARG A 386 -1.79 -15.94 -2.61
N TRP A 387 -1.23 -16.18 -3.80
CA TRP A 387 -2.03 -16.52 -4.99
C TRP A 387 -2.27 -18.03 -5.15
N GLY A 388 -1.87 -18.86 -4.17
CA GLY A 388 -2.07 -20.30 -4.19
C GLY A 388 -1.21 -21.00 -5.24
N ALA A 389 0.07 -20.63 -5.32
CA ALA A 389 1.03 -21.27 -6.21
C ALA A 389 1.24 -22.75 -5.89
N ALA A 390 1.36 -23.58 -6.93
CA ALA A 390 1.95 -24.90 -6.80
C ALA A 390 3.45 -24.79 -6.41
N PRO A 391 4.02 -25.83 -5.77
CA PRO A 391 5.46 -25.91 -5.53
C PRO A 391 6.29 -25.83 -6.83
N TYR A 392 7.53 -25.37 -6.69
CA TYR A 392 8.56 -25.50 -7.72
C TYR A 392 8.89 -27.00 -7.92
N ARG A 393 9.05 -27.45 -9.17
CA ARG A 393 9.42 -28.84 -9.51
C ARG A 393 10.94 -28.93 -9.72
N GLY A 394 11.61 -29.92 -9.14
CA GLY A 394 13.08 -30.00 -9.19
C GLY A 394 13.76 -28.96 -8.29
N HIS A 395 14.96 -28.53 -8.65
CA HIS A 395 15.80 -27.64 -7.82
C HIS A 395 15.98 -26.27 -8.48
N PRO A 396 15.66 -25.14 -7.80
CA PRO A 396 15.77 -23.82 -8.39
C PRO A 396 17.23 -23.35 -8.44
N THR A 397 17.68 -22.91 -9.61
CA THR A 397 19.03 -22.33 -9.80
C THR A 397 19.06 -20.90 -9.25
N PRO A 398 20.01 -20.55 -8.35
CA PRO A 398 20.12 -19.19 -7.81
C PRO A 398 20.66 -18.19 -8.84
N LEU A 399 20.24 -16.93 -8.71
CA LEU A 399 20.73 -15.80 -9.51
C LEU A 399 22.02 -15.20 -8.92
N GLN A 400 22.90 -14.71 -9.80
CA GLN A 400 24.06 -13.90 -9.43
C GLN A 400 23.67 -12.42 -9.44
N LEU A 401 23.30 -11.90 -8.26
CA LEU A 401 22.81 -10.53 -8.07
C LEU A 401 23.98 -9.54 -7.88
N PRO A 402 23.81 -8.24 -8.20
CA PRO A 402 22.66 -7.61 -8.86
C PRO A 402 22.58 -7.88 -10.37
N LEU A 403 21.36 -8.06 -10.89
CA LEU A 403 21.14 -8.27 -12.33
C LEU A 403 21.33 -6.98 -13.14
N GLY A 404 21.70 -7.13 -14.42
CA GLY A 404 21.97 -6.01 -15.33
C GLY A 404 20.80 -5.66 -16.27
N PHE A 405 19.70 -6.39 -16.22
CA PHE A 405 18.63 -6.26 -17.21
C PHE A 405 17.23 -6.42 -16.61
N LEU A 406 16.25 -5.75 -17.21
CA LEU A 406 14.82 -5.93 -16.98
C LEU A 406 14.16 -6.28 -18.32
N TYR A 407 13.49 -7.43 -18.39
CA TYR A 407 12.83 -7.90 -19.60
C TYR A 407 11.32 -7.77 -19.46
N VAL A 408 10.70 -6.99 -20.36
CA VAL A 408 9.27 -6.72 -20.33
C VAL A 408 8.54 -7.65 -21.29
N HIS A 409 7.51 -8.30 -20.76
CA HIS A 409 6.64 -9.25 -21.44
C HIS A 409 5.17 -8.81 -21.34
N HIS A 410 4.33 -9.32 -22.23
CA HIS A 410 2.90 -9.53 -21.93
C HIS A 410 2.63 -11.03 -21.75
N THR A 411 1.48 -11.38 -21.19
CA THR A 411 1.04 -12.78 -21.14
C THR A 411 0.41 -13.24 -22.46
N TYR A 412 -0.23 -12.33 -23.21
CA TYR A 412 -1.11 -12.57 -24.37
C TYR A 412 -2.37 -13.38 -24.01
N VAL A 413 -2.18 -14.57 -23.43
CA VAL A 413 -3.19 -15.37 -22.72
C VAL A 413 -2.62 -15.68 -21.33
N PRO A 414 -3.35 -15.42 -20.22
CA PRO A 414 -4.74 -14.96 -20.15
C PRO A 414 -4.93 -13.48 -20.53
N ALA A 415 -6.11 -13.21 -21.10
CA ALA A 415 -6.70 -11.91 -21.41
C ALA A 415 -8.24 -12.04 -21.31
N PRO A 416 -9.02 -10.97 -21.08
CA PRO A 416 -8.59 -9.58 -20.86
C PRO A 416 -7.78 -9.39 -19.56
N PRO A 417 -7.17 -8.20 -19.35
CA PRO A 417 -6.44 -7.90 -18.12
C PRO A 417 -7.31 -8.12 -16.87
N CYS A 418 -6.70 -8.65 -15.81
CA CYS A 418 -7.39 -8.87 -14.53
C CYS A 418 -7.40 -7.59 -13.68
N THR A 419 -8.53 -7.32 -13.04
CA THR A 419 -8.86 -6.06 -12.33
C THR A 419 -9.14 -6.25 -10.83
N ASP A 420 -9.15 -7.50 -10.38
CA ASP A 420 -9.37 -7.91 -8.99
C ASP A 420 -8.43 -9.09 -8.66
N PHE A 421 -8.13 -9.23 -7.36
CA PHE A 421 -7.21 -10.24 -6.85
C PHE A 421 -7.65 -11.67 -7.19
N ALA A 422 -8.95 -11.98 -7.12
CA ALA A 422 -9.46 -13.31 -7.40
C ALA A 422 -9.17 -13.74 -8.86
N ARG A 423 -9.41 -12.85 -9.83
CA ARG A 423 -9.06 -13.06 -11.25
C ARG A 423 -7.55 -13.09 -11.47
N CYS A 424 -6.79 -12.19 -10.86
CA CYS A 424 -5.33 -12.14 -11.06
C CYS A 424 -4.64 -13.37 -10.47
N ALA A 425 -5.01 -13.82 -9.27
CA ALA A 425 -4.53 -15.06 -8.68
C ALA A 425 -4.97 -16.30 -9.48
N ALA A 426 -6.18 -16.33 -10.03
CA ALA A 426 -6.62 -17.39 -10.94
C ALA A 426 -5.79 -17.41 -12.24
N ASN A 427 -5.47 -16.25 -12.80
CA ASN A 427 -4.60 -16.10 -13.96
C ASN A 427 -3.17 -16.58 -13.69
N MET A 428 -2.61 -16.26 -12.52
CA MET A 428 -1.31 -16.78 -12.06
C MET A 428 -1.30 -18.33 -12.00
N ARG A 429 -2.29 -18.93 -11.32
CA ARG A 429 -2.44 -20.40 -11.27
C ARG A 429 -2.69 -21.03 -12.64
N SER A 430 -3.33 -20.31 -13.57
CA SER A 430 -3.53 -20.77 -14.95
C SER A 430 -2.21 -20.81 -15.73
N MET A 431 -1.44 -19.71 -15.69
CA MET A 431 -0.12 -19.65 -16.32
C MET A 431 0.87 -20.62 -15.70
N GLN A 432 0.87 -20.81 -14.38
CA GLN A 432 1.75 -21.76 -13.73
C GLN A 432 1.48 -23.19 -14.20
N ARG A 433 0.22 -23.64 -14.21
CA ARG A 433 -0.16 -24.98 -14.74
C ARG A 433 0.22 -25.14 -16.20
N PHE A 434 -0.04 -24.15 -17.06
CA PHE A 434 0.39 -24.23 -18.46
C PHE A 434 1.91 -24.37 -18.61
N HIS A 435 2.70 -23.62 -17.84
CA HIS A 435 4.16 -23.75 -17.83
C HIS A 435 4.62 -25.11 -17.29
N GLN A 436 4.07 -25.57 -16.17
CA GLN A 436 4.50 -26.81 -15.52
C GLN A 436 3.99 -28.09 -16.20
N ASP A 437 2.72 -28.12 -16.58
CA ASP A 437 2.03 -29.34 -17.06
C ASP A 437 1.99 -29.44 -18.59
N THR A 438 2.02 -28.32 -19.32
CA THR A 438 1.99 -28.31 -20.79
C THR A 438 3.35 -28.03 -21.43
N ARG A 439 4.20 -27.20 -20.82
CA ARG A 439 5.58 -26.97 -21.29
C ARG A 439 6.66 -27.78 -20.55
N GLY A 440 6.29 -28.50 -19.49
CA GLY A 440 7.24 -29.30 -18.71
C GLY A 440 8.30 -28.47 -17.97
N TRP A 441 8.00 -27.21 -17.65
CA TRP A 441 8.91 -26.33 -16.92
C TRP A 441 8.82 -26.55 -15.40
N ASP A 442 9.87 -26.21 -14.68
CA ASP A 442 9.93 -26.34 -13.22
C ASP A 442 8.80 -25.57 -12.51
N ASP A 443 8.44 -24.41 -13.07
CA ASP A 443 7.56 -23.40 -12.49
C ASP A 443 7.20 -22.33 -13.54
N ILE A 444 6.29 -21.41 -13.21
CA ILE A 444 5.93 -20.23 -14.02
C ILE A 444 7.18 -19.54 -14.60
N GLY A 445 7.10 -19.11 -15.85
CA GLY A 445 8.28 -18.61 -16.57
C GLY A 445 8.86 -17.29 -16.08
N TYR A 446 8.01 -16.40 -15.54
CA TYR A 446 8.37 -15.02 -15.20
C TYR A 446 8.94 -14.89 -13.78
N SER A 447 9.81 -13.90 -13.55
CA SER A 447 10.21 -13.50 -12.20
C SER A 447 9.03 -12.87 -11.46
N PHE A 448 8.33 -11.95 -12.14
CA PHE A 448 7.15 -11.25 -11.64
C PHE A 448 6.07 -11.08 -12.70
N VAL A 449 4.83 -10.91 -12.26
CA VAL A 449 3.67 -10.60 -13.09
C VAL A 449 2.95 -9.40 -12.49
N VAL A 450 2.41 -8.50 -13.31
CA VAL A 450 1.67 -7.31 -12.86
C VAL A 450 0.24 -7.35 -13.41
N GLY A 451 -0.74 -7.26 -12.51
CA GLY A 451 -2.15 -7.15 -12.85
C GLY A 451 -2.58 -5.71 -13.11
N SER A 452 -3.75 -5.53 -13.73
CA SER A 452 -4.41 -4.21 -13.78
C SER A 452 -5.16 -3.89 -12.48
N ASP A 453 -5.18 -4.82 -11.52
CA ASP A 453 -5.68 -4.67 -10.16
C ASP A 453 -4.84 -3.74 -9.27
N GLY A 454 -3.59 -3.47 -9.66
CA GLY A 454 -2.64 -2.63 -8.91
C GLY A 454 -1.51 -3.39 -8.22
N TYR A 455 -1.49 -4.73 -8.30
CA TYR A 455 -0.52 -5.57 -7.59
C TYR A 455 0.56 -6.19 -8.48
N VAL A 456 1.70 -6.45 -7.85
CA VAL A 456 2.73 -7.35 -8.37
C VAL A 456 2.50 -8.73 -7.76
N TYR A 457 2.63 -9.78 -8.57
CA TYR A 457 2.54 -11.17 -8.17
C TYR A 457 3.93 -11.81 -8.32
N GLU A 458 4.41 -12.44 -7.25
CA GLU A 458 5.66 -13.18 -7.27
C GLU A 458 5.55 -14.41 -8.17
N GLY A 459 6.35 -14.46 -9.24
CA GLY A 459 6.56 -15.68 -10.03
C GLY A 459 7.69 -16.50 -9.43
N ARG A 460 8.84 -16.57 -10.11
CA ARG A 460 10.09 -17.10 -9.53
C ARG A 460 10.80 -16.14 -8.56
N GLY A 461 10.31 -14.90 -8.43
CA GLY A 461 10.82 -13.94 -7.44
C GLY A 461 12.21 -13.38 -7.77
N TRP A 462 12.87 -12.86 -6.73
CA TRP A 462 14.13 -12.12 -6.84
C TRP A 462 15.40 -12.97 -6.90
N HIS A 463 15.34 -14.25 -6.48
CA HIS A 463 16.54 -15.05 -6.20
C HIS A 463 16.74 -16.23 -7.16
N TRP A 464 15.76 -16.58 -7.99
CA TRP A 464 15.76 -17.81 -8.80
C TRP A 464 15.67 -17.54 -10.31
N VAL A 465 16.40 -18.34 -11.10
CA VAL A 465 16.52 -18.18 -12.55
C VAL A 465 15.17 -18.41 -13.27
N GLY A 466 14.85 -17.48 -14.18
CA GLY A 466 13.63 -17.47 -14.99
C GLY A 466 13.53 -18.58 -16.04
N ALA A 467 12.37 -18.65 -16.70
CA ALA A 467 12.17 -19.35 -17.98
C ALA A 467 11.46 -18.46 -19.04
N HIS A 468 11.54 -17.14 -18.89
CA HIS A 468 10.81 -16.15 -19.68
C HIS A 468 11.53 -15.73 -20.99
N THR A 469 12.86 -15.71 -21.03
CA THR A 469 13.68 -15.24 -22.16
C THR A 469 14.82 -16.21 -22.45
N ARG A 470 14.67 -17.02 -23.51
CA ARG A 470 15.65 -18.06 -23.89
C ARG A 470 17.05 -17.47 -24.07
N GLY A 471 18.04 -18.00 -23.35
CA GLY A 471 19.43 -17.52 -23.36
C GLY A 471 19.74 -16.33 -22.45
N HIS A 472 18.73 -15.72 -21.81
CA HIS A 472 18.88 -14.51 -20.99
C HIS A 472 18.33 -14.62 -19.55
N ASN A 473 17.62 -15.69 -19.22
CA ASN A 473 16.98 -15.96 -17.92
C ASN A 473 17.84 -15.73 -16.65
N SER A 474 19.17 -15.88 -16.74
CA SER A 474 20.10 -15.70 -15.62
C SER A 474 20.70 -14.29 -15.51
N ARG A 475 20.32 -13.38 -16.42
CA ARG A 475 20.94 -12.04 -16.57
C ARG A 475 20.01 -10.88 -16.23
N GLY A 476 18.70 -11.10 -16.23
CA GLY A 476 17.68 -10.09 -15.96
C GLY A 476 16.35 -10.67 -15.55
N PHE A 477 15.58 -9.90 -14.78
CA PHE A 477 14.24 -10.30 -14.33
C PHE A 477 13.22 -10.17 -15.46
N GLY A 478 12.42 -11.20 -15.68
CA GLY A 478 11.27 -11.16 -16.59
C GLY A 478 10.01 -10.70 -15.87
N VAL A 479 9.46 -9.56 -16.28
CA VAL A 479 8.23 -8.97 -15.74
C VAL A 479 7.15 -8.98 -16.82
N ALA A 480 6.00 -9.60 -16.54
CA ALA A 480 4.90 -9.73 -17.49
C ALA A 480 3.65 -8.96 -17.07
N PHE A 481 3.07 -8.18 -17.99
CA PHE A 481 1.74 -7.63 -17.81
C PHE A 481 0.67 -8.67 -18.16
N VAL A 482 -0.35 -8.86 -17.30
CA VAL A 482 -1.50 -9.71 -17.61
C VAL A 482 -2.36 -9.05 -18.68
N GLY A 483 -2.49 -9.70 -19.84
CA GLY A 483 -3.31 -9.26 -20.98
C GLY A 483 -2.60 -9.37 -22.33
N ASN A 484 -3.29 -8.93 -23.38
CA ASN A 484 -2.77 -8.79 -24.74
C ASN A 484 -2.62 -7.30 -25.07
N TYR A 485 -1.39 -6.87 -25.32
CA TYR A 485 -1.03 -5.46 -25.54
C TYR A 485 -0.45 -5.19 -26.94
N THR A 486 -0.96 -5.93 -27.94
CA THR A 486 -0.65 -5.67 -29.35
C THR A 486 -1.31 -4.39 -29.86
N ALA A 487 -2.59 -4.16 -29.54
CA ALA A 487 -3.34 -2.97 -29.97
C ALA A 487 -3.61 -1.95 -28.84
N GLU A 488 -3.64 -2.41 -27.59
CA GLU A 488 -3.96 -1.58 -26.42
C GLU A 488 -2.77 -1.46 -25.44
N LEU A 489 -2.85 -0.51 -24.51
CA LEU A 489 -1.84 -0.31 -23.46
C LEU A 489 -2.31 -0.88 -22.10
N PRO A 490 -1.40 -1.38 -21.26
CA PRO A 490 -1.70 -1.70 -19.86
C PRO A 490 -2.25 -0.51 -19.07
N ALA A 491 -2.96 -0.80 -17.98
CA ALA A 491 -3.46 0.23 -17.08
C ALA A 491 -2.33 1.13 -16.55
N LYS A 492 -2.56 2.44 -16.45
CA LYS A 492 -1.54 3.44 -16.03
C LYS A 492 -0.83 3.07 -14.72
N ALA A 493 -1.55 2.48 -13.77
CA ALA A 493 -0.99 1.98 -12.51
C ALA A 493 0.05 0.86 -12.73
N ALA A 494 -0.29 -0.14 -13.55
CA ALA A 494 0.61 -1.23 -13.90
C ALA A 494 1.85 -0.71 -14.67
N LEU A 495 1.66 0.25 -15.59
CA LEU A 495 2.77 0.87 -16.32
C LEU A 495 3.77 1.52 -15.37
N HIS A 496 3.30 2.39 -14.46
CA HIS A 496 4.12 3.04 -13.43
C HIS A 496 4.84 2.03 -12.51
N ILE A 497 4.17 0.93 -12.15
CA ILE A 497 4.78 -0.15 -11.36
C ILE A 497 5.99 -0.75 -12.08
N VAL A 498 5.88 -1.07 -13.37
CA VAL A 498 6.98 -1.72 -14.12
C VAL A 498 8.05 -0.73 -14.58
N GLN A 499 7.67 0.52 -14.88
CA GLN A 499 8.58 1.58 -15.32
C GLN A 499 9.48 2.08 -14.19
N ASP A 500 8.89 2.41 -13.03
CA ASP A 500 9.54 3.21 -12.01
C ASP A 500 9.60 2.49 -10.65
N VAL A 501 8.46 2.01 -10.12
CA VAL A 501 8.36 1.59 -8.71
C VAL A 501 9.07 0.25 -8.43
N LEU A 502 8.80 -0.79 -9.22
CA LEU A 502 9.42 -2.11 -9.11
C LEU A 502 10.94 -2.06 -9.36
N PRO A 503 11.46 -1.49 -10.46
CA PRO A 503 12.91 -1.39 -10.66
C PRO A 503 13.58 -0.45 -9.66
N GLY A 504 12.94 0.66 -9.27
CA GLY A 504 13.48 1.57 -8.24
C GLY A 504 13.66 0.87 -6.89
N CYS A 505 12.68 0.07 -6.47
CA CYS A 505 12.77 -0.78 -5.29
C CYS A 505 13.90 -1.81 -5.42
N ALA A 506 13.98 -2.52 -6.55
CA ALA A 506 15.02 -3.53 -6.81
C ALA A 506 16.44 -2.95 -6.84
N VAL A 507 16.62 -1.70 -7.27
CA VAL A 507 17.90 -0.99 -7.23
C VAL A 507 18.27 -0.61 -5.79
N ARG A 508 17.34 -0.08 -4.98
CA ARG A 508 17.60 0.21 -3.55
C ARG A 508 17.97 -1.05 -2.76
N ALA A 509 17.30 -2.18 -3.06
CA ALA A 509 17.56 -3.47 -2.42
C ALA A 509 18.82 -4.21 -2.95
N GLY A 510 19.58 -3.64 -3.89
CA GLY A 510 20.79 -4.28 -4.44
C GLY A 510 20.52 -5.53 -5.29
N LEU A 511 19.30 -5.70 -5.79
CA LEU A 511 18.86 -6.83 -6.62
C LEU A 511 19.04 -6.55 -8.11
N LEU A 512 18.92 -5.27 -8.51
CA LEU A 512 19.04 -4.76 -9.87
C LEU A 512 20.11 -3.66 -9.90
N ARG A 513 20.97 -3.62 -10.92
CA ARG A 513 22.06 -2.64 -11.01
C ARG A 513 21.52 -1.22 -11.26
N PRO A 514 22.11 -0.16 -10.66
CA PRO A 514 21.77 1.23 -10.98
C PRO A 514 21.91 1.60 -12.47
N ASP A 515 22.70 0.86 -13.26
CA ASP A 515 22.89 1.00 -14.72
C ASP A 515 22.17 -0.07 -15.57
N TYR A 516 21.19 -0.79 -15.01
CA TYR A 516 20.38 -1.78 -15.74
C TYR A 516 19.78 -1.28 -17.06
N GLN A 517 19.63 -2.20 -18.01
CA GLN A 517 18.98 -1.99 -19.31
C GLN A 517 17.58 -2.60 -19.35
N LEU A 518 16.60 -1.87 -19.85
CA LEU A 518 15.24 -2.32 -20.08
C LEU A 518 15.06 -2.75 -21.54
N LEU A 519 14.51 -3.93 -21.79
CA LEU A 519 14.21 -4.44 -23.13
C LEU A 519 12.85 -5.13 -23.19
N GLY A 520 12.14 -4.98 -24.31
CA GLY A 520 10.99 -5.83 -24.65
C GLY A 520 11.45 -7.19 -25.18
N HIS A 521 10.72 -8.27 -24.85
CA HIS A 521 11.08 -9.66 -25.17
C HIS A 521 11.53 -9.89 -26.63
N ARG A 522 10.81 -9.30 -27.60
CA ARG A 522 11.12 -9.32 -29.06
C ARG A 522 12.51 -8.82 -29.47
N GLN A 523 13.23 -8.11 -28.60
CA GLN A 523 14.58 -7.64 -28.90
C GLN A 523 15.66 -8.73 -28.74
N LEU A 524 15.29 -9.89 -28.17
CA LEU A 524 16.21 -10.95 -27.78
C LEU A 524 15.87 -12.31 -28.39
N VAL A 525 14.61 -12.56 -28.74
CA VAL A 525 14.15 -13.78 -29.43
C VAL A 525 13.04 -13.45 -30.44
N HIS A 526 12.80 -14.35 -31.39
CA HIS A 526 11.73 -14.21 -32.39
C HIS A 526 10.34 -14.39 -31.75
N THR A 527 9.69 -13.29 -31.39
CA THR A 527 8.34 -13.25 -30.79
C THR A 527 7.73 -11.86 -30.94
N ASP A 528 6.40 -11.76 -30.95
CA ASP A 528 5.70 -10.47 -30.94
C ASP A 528 5.60 -9.87 -29.53
N CYS A 529 5.87 -10.66 -28.47
CA CYS A 529 5.87 -10.20 -27.08
C CYS A 529 6.82 -8.99 -26.90
N PRO A 530 6.43 -7.88 -26.25
CA PRO A 530 5.25 -7.67 -25.41
C PRO A 530 4.03 -7.03 -26.11
N GLY A 531 3.90 -7.19 -27.43
CA GLY A 531 2.86 -6.57 -28.25
C GLY A 531 3.26 -5.17 -28.75
N ASP A 532 2.75 -4.76 -29.91
CA ASP A 532 3.22 -3.55 -30.60
C ASP A 532 2.90 -2.24 -29.88
N ALA A 533 1.68 -2.06 -29.37
CA ALA A 533 1.29 -0.87 -28.62
C ALA A 533 2.18 -0.69 -27.38
N LEU A 534 2.33 -1.73 -26.56
CA LEU A 534 3.22 -1.69 -25.40
C LEU A 534 4.69 -1.53 -25.80
N PHE A 535 5.19 -2.27 -26.79
CA PHE A 535 6.60 -2.15 -27.22
C PHE A 535 6.93 -0.74 -27.75
N ASN A 536 6.02 -0.10 -28.48
CA ASN A 536 6.22 1.26 -28.94
C ASN A 536 6.25 2.28 -27.79
N LEU A 537 5.49 2.05 -26.71
CA LEU A 537 5.60 2.82 -25.48
C LEU A 537 6.94 2.56 -24.74
N LEU A 538 7.40 1.31 -24.64
CA LEU A 538 8.68 0.99 -23.98
C LEU A 538 9.86 1.73 -24.61
N ARG A 539 9.81 2.03 -25.92
CA ARG A 539 10.84 2.81 -26.62
C ARG A 539 10.98 4.25 -26.16
N THR A 540 10.01 4.80 -25.41
CA THR A 540 10.07 6.14 -24.81
C THR A 540 10.44 6.11 -23.32
N TRP A 541 10.59 4.92 -22.72
CA TRP A 541 10.88 4.79 -21.30
C TRP A 541 12.36 5.08 -20.97
N PRO A 542 12.65 5.59 -19.77
CA PRO A 542 13.99 5.57 -19.22
C PRO A 542 14.59 4.16 -19.31
N ARG A 543 15.90 4.09 -19.55
CA ARG A 543 16.68 2.83 -19.56
C ARG A 543 16.36 1.85 -20.68
N PHE A 544 15.44 2.17 -21.60
CA PHE A 544 15.22 1.37 -22.79
C PHE A 544 16.51 1.25 -23.62
N ALA A 545 17.01 0.03 -23.79
CA ALA A 545 18.20 -0.23 -24.59
C ALA A 545 17.81 -0.48 -26.06
N ALA A 546 18.15 0.47 -26.92
CA ALA A 546 18.18 0.23 -28.36
C ALA A 546 19.26 -0.81 -28.66
N VAL A 547 18.84 -2.04 -28.99
CA VAL A 547 19.75 -3.08 -29.47
C VAL A 547 20.27 -2.66 -30.84
N SER A 548 21.48 -2.11 -30.87
CA SER A 548 22.19 -1.85 -32.12
C SER A 548 22.42 -3.18 -32.83
N SER A 549 21.69 -3.42 -33.92
CA SER A 549 22.05 -4.42 -34.90
C SER A 549 23.40 -4.02 -35.51
N ARG A 550 24.49 -4.54 -34.92
CA ARG A 550 25.73 -4.70 -35.69
C ARG A 550 25.32 -5.47 -36.94
N PRO A 551 25.49 -4.91 -38.15
CA PRO A 551 25.13 -5.65 -39.35
C PRO A 551 25.92 -6.96 -39.32
N HIS A 552 25.23 -8.09 -39.45
CA HIS A 552 25.90 -9.34 -39.74
C HIS A 552 26.57 -9.17 -41.10
N THR A 553 27.87 -8.88 -41.10
CA THR A 553 28.69 -8.98 -42.29
C THR A 553 28.46 -10.37 -42.85
N PRO A 554 27.94 -10.54 -44.08
CA PRO A 554 27.86 -11.86 -44.66
C PRO A 554 29.27 -12.44 -44.68
N LEU A 555 29.45 -13.63 -44.11
CA LEU A 555 30.67 -14.40 -44.35
C LEU A 555 30.72 -14.62 -45.86
N ALA A 556 31.64 -13.91 -46.52
CA ALA A 556 31.75 -13.95 -47.96
C ALA A 556 32.00 -15.40 -48.39
N CYS A 557 31.16 -15.93 -49.28
CA CYS A 557 31.39 -17.23 -49.86
C CYS A 557 32.77 -17.23 -50.53
N GLY A 558 33.69 -18.05 -50.01
CA GLY A 558 35.00 -18.25 -50.63
C GLY A 558 34.84 -18.72 -52.08
N PRO A 559 35.78 -18.37 -52.98
CA PRO A 559 35.65 -18.70 -54.39
C PRO A 559 35.61 -20.22 -54.60
N ALA A 560 34.69 -20.66 -55.46
CA ALA A 560 34.53 -22.07 -55.77
C ALA A 560 35.76 -22.63 -56.51
N PHE A 561 36.54 -23.48 -55.84
CA PHE A 561 37.47 -24.37 -56.53
C PHE A 561 36.69 -25.48 -57.24
N ARG A 562 37.13 -25.82 -58.45
CA ARG A 562 36.45 -26.76 -59.36
C ARG A 562 37.37 -27.94 -59.70
N THR A 563 36.75 -29.02 -60.17
CA THR A 563 37.32 -30.23 -60.81
C THR A 563 38.14 -31.20 -59.96
N SER A 564 37.66 -32.45 -59.94
CA SER A 564 38.29 -33.69 -59.44
C SER A 564 39.15 -34.35 -60.54
N PRO A 565 39.76 -35.55 -60.34
CA PRO A 565 39.00 -36.81 -60.47
C PRO A 565 39.36 -37.98 -59.53
N GLU A 566 38.39 -38.91 -59.41
CA GLU A 566 38.49 -40.38 -59.24
C GLU A 566 39.37 -41.05 -58.15
N LEU A 567 38.73 -41.77 -57.21
CA LEU A 567 38.64 -43.25 -57.25
C LEU A 567 37.58 -43.82 -56.27
N ASN A 568 37.11 -45.04 -56.55
CA ASN A 568 36.00 -45.79 -55.91
C ASN A 568 36.51 -46.80 -54.84
N PRO A 569 35.64 -47.51 -54.04
CA PRO A 569 34.33 -47.16 -53.45
C PRO A 569 34.18 -47.60 -51.95
N ASP A 570 32.94 -47.68 -51.46
CA ASP A 570 32.43 -48.24 -50.17
C ASP A 570 32.89 -49.71 -49.87
N PRO A 571 32.75 -50.30 -48.63
CA PRO A 571 31.55 -50.21 -47.77
C PRO A 571 31.71 -50.08 -46.22
N GLN A 572 30.62 -49.64 -45.56
CA GLN A 572 30.30 -49.88 -44.13
C GLN A 572 29.73 -51.31 -43.88
N PRO A 573 29.22 -51.71 -42.69
CA PRO A 573 29.34 -51.16 -41.32
C PRO A 573 29.79 -52.17 -40.23
N GLN A 574 30.16 -51.67 -39.05
CA GLN A 574 29.75 -52.18 -37.72
C GLN A 574 29.65 -51.01 -36.73
#